data_AF-A0A0X8GYK0-F1
#
_entry.id   AF-A0A0X8GYK0-F1
#
_cell.length_a   1.000
_cell.length_b   1.000
_cell.length_c   1.000
_cell.angle_alpha   90.00
_cell.angle_beta   90.00
_cell.angle_gamma   90.00
#
_symmetry.space_group_name_H-M   'P 1'
#
loop_
_entity.id
_entity.type
_entity.pdbx_description
1 polymer ?
#
loop_
_entity_poly.entity_id
_entity_poly.type
_entity_poly.pdbx_seq_one_letter_code
_entity_poly.pdbx_strand_id
1 'polypeptide(L)'
;MLKRQFTQSAHRLGLMVLISLFYFNPLYAAAYEDKHDLLVGTHGTSEWVITYDGILKIYDGEFELGTNLKWWDYKDFITKIEFVGNVIAHRNSTTLFGELDKVQEIVGLEKLDTTGVEVFQDMFRGMTSIKHLDLKGMNTERGINMIGMFSGMSQLESLDISQFDTSKLMYARGLFSGLSSLKSLDLSNFDTQNLVDARFMFEGMTSLVDLKMMQTDLRNLEFGYELLVGAPSIQSITLTETFSFGNDPDLFALHDIISSPMFDDTLYTGLWQNVGTGTLDNPLGEFIFSTHDLLVYYNGIEMADTYVWQPILKSEEESDIDLDLEIESDIETESDEGSKETGNTQDPEYVENGPDETGHENPIEKSEGEVEETSSLPQDENIATDSQESTKNLPKAGILSVSYRSGFASCFVGCLVLFLNKKSIK
;
A
#
# COMPACT_ATOMS: atom_id res chain seq x y z
N MET A 1 19.17 43.20 -5.82
CA MET A 1 17.97 42.36 -6.06
C MET A 1 17.24 42.66 -7.39
N LEU A 2 17.06 43.92 -7.83
CA LEU A 2 16.30 44.20 -9.08
C LEU A 2 16.80 43.49 -10.37
N LYS A 3 18.09 43.13 -10.47
CA LYS A 3 18.65 42.44 -11.65
C LYS A 3 18.19 40.97 -11.81
N ARG A 4 17.55 40.35 -10.81
CA ARG A 4 17.02 38.96 -10.90
C ARG A 4 15.55 38.89 -11.35
N GLN A 5 14.73 39.91 -11.03
CA GLN A 5 13.31 39.92 -11.45
C GLN A 5 13.12 40.27 -12.93
N PHE A 6 14.04 41.04 -13.53
CA PHE A 6 13.98 41.33 -14.97
C PHE A 6 14.22 40.09 -15.85
N THR A 7 15.07 39.16 -15.43
CA THR A 7 15.38 37.95 -16.21
C THR A 7 14.23 36.95 -16.25
N GLN A 8 13.53 36.74 -15.12
CA GLN A 8 12.33 35.90 -15.07
C GLN A 8 11.16 36.50 -15.89
N SER A 9 10.97 37.81 -15.83
CA SER A 9 9.94 38.49 -16.64
C SER A 9 10.26 38.50 -18.14
N ALA A 10 11.53 38.64 -18.52
CA ALA A 10 11.96 38.54 -19.92
C ALA A 10 11.73 37.15 -20.50
N HIS A 11 11.94 36.08 -19.73
CA HIS A 11 11.65 34.71 -20.17
C HIS A 11 10.13 34.49 -20.40
N ARG A 12 9.28 34.97 -19.48
CA ARG A 12 7.81 34.89 -19.67
C ARG A 12 7.30 35.73 -20.84
N LEU A 13 7.89 36.90 -21.10
CA LEU A 13 7.56 37.69 -22.30
C LEU A 13 8.04 37.02 -23.59
N GLY A 14 9.24 36.43 -23.62
CA GLY A 14 9.73 35.66 -24.77
C GLY A 14 8.80 34.49 -25.11
N LEU A 15 8.30 33.79 -24.08
CA LEU A 15 7.33 32.70 -24.23
C LEU A 15 6.00 33.18 -24.85
N MET A 16 5.47 34.34 -24.43
CA MET A 16 4.23 34.91 -25.00
C MET A 16 4.42 35.49 -26.41
N VAL A 17 5.59 36.03 -26.75
CA VAL A 17 5.88 36.57 -28.08
C VAL A 17 6.02 35.45 -29.12
N LEU A 18 6.60 34.31 -28.75
CA LEU A 18 6.65 33.14 -29.64
C LEU A 18 5.25 32.58 -29.91
N ILE A 19 4.42 32.38 -28.88
CA ILE A 19 3.03 31.89 -29.02
C ILE A 19 2.19 32.81 -29.92
N SER A 20 2.43 34.13 -29.92
CA SER A 20 1.66 35.08 -30.75
C SER A 20 2.15 35.21 -32.20
N LEU A 21 3.40 34.85 -32.50
CA LEU A 21 3.92 34.84 -33.88
C LEU A 21 3.42 33.63 -34.72
N PHE A 22 3.04 32.53 -34.07
CA PHE A 22 2.47 31.35 -34.76
C PHE A 22 1.07 31.58 -35.38
N TYR A 23 0.32 32.58 -34.92
CA TYR A 23 -1.07 32.79 -35.33
C TYR A 23 -1.29 33.55 -36.65
N PHE A 24 -0.23 34.04 -37.31
CA PHE A 24 -0.37 35.02 -38.41
C PHE A 24 0.17 34.62 -39.79
N ASN A 25 0.62 33.37 -40.00
CA ASN A 25 1.16 32.98 -41.31
C ASN A 25 0.82 31.52 -41.73
N PRO A 26 -0.33 31.28 -42.39
CA PRO A 26 -0.77 29.93 -42.78
C PRO A 26 0.08 29.28 -43.89
N LEU A 27 1.05 30.01 -44.47
CA LEU A 27 1.99 29.49 -45.48
C LEU A 27 3.29 28.92 -44.89
N TYR A 28 3.51 29.01 -43.58
CA TYR A 28 4.68 28.42 -42.90
C TYR A 28 4.36 27.14 -42.11
N ALA A 29 3.07 26.82 -41.94
CA ALA A 29 2.58 25.72 -41.10
C ALA A 29 2.67 24.31 -41.74
N ALA A 30 3.20 24.19 -42.96
CA ALA A 30 3.19 22.95 -43.75
C ALA A 30 4.60 22.36 -44.01
N ALA A 31 5.66 22.89 -43.39
CA ALA A 31 7.04 22.48 -43.66
C ALA A 31 8.02 22.71 -42.50
N TYR A 32 7.63 22.41 -41.25
CA TYR A 32 8.58 22.28 -40.13
C TYR A 32 8.02 21.41 -38.99
N GLU A 33 7.97 20.09 -39.21
CA GLU A 33 7.58 19.09 -38.21
C GLU A 33 8.78 18.69 -37.33
N ASP A 34 9.52 19.69 -36.83
CA ASP A 34 10.75 19.48 -36.08
C ASP A 34 10.43 19.57 -34.57
N LYS A 35 10.27 18.40 -33.95
CA LYS A 35 10.18 18.27 -32.49
C LYS A 35 11.53 18.62 -31.88
N HIS A 36 11.79 19.91 -31.72
CA HIS A 36 12.99 20.38 -31.04
C HIS A 36 13.06 19.91 -29.59
N ASP A 37 14.27 19.88 -29.07
CA ASP A 37 14.55 19.61 -27.66
C ASP A 37 14.13 20.84 -26.84
N LEU A 38 13.24 20.65 -25.86
CA LEU A 38 12.89 21.67 -24.87
C LEU A 38 14.06 21.92 -23.93
N LEU A 39 14.74 20.85 -23.51
CA LEU A 39 15.91 20.90 -22.65
C LEU A 39 16.83 19.71 -22.94
N VAL A 40 18.13 19.92 -22.80
CA VAL A 40 19.16 18.87 -22.88
C VAL A 40 20.07 18.95 -21.66
N GLY A 41 20.70 17.83 -21.30
CA GLY A 41 21.72 17.78 -20.27
C GLY A 41 22.37 16.42 -20.16
N THR A 42 23.13 16.22 -19.09
CA THR A 42 23.71 14.91 -18.73
C THR A 42 23.31 14.51 -17.32
N HIS A 43 23.41 13.21 -17.02
CA HIS A 43 23.47 12.69 -15.66
C HIS A 43 24.58 11.64 -15.63
N GLY A 44 25.66 11.92 -14.92
CA GLY A 44 26.94 11.23 -15.12
C GLY A 44 27.44 11.44 -16.56
N THR A 45 27.68 10.35 -17.28
CA THR A 45 28.08 10.37 -18.70
C THR A 45 26.92 10.19 -19.68
N SER A 46 25.74 9.78 -19.22
CA SER A 46 24.54 9.64 -20.06
C SER A 46 23.97 11.02 -20.42
N GLU A 47 23.81 11.26 -21.72
CA GLU A 47 23.07 12.42 -22.24
C GLU A 47 21.55 12.17 -22.12
N TRP A 48 20.78 13.22 -21.86
CA TRP A 48 19.32 13.16 -21.85
C TRP A 48 18.71 14.42 -22.46
N VAL A 49 17.48 14.25 -22.96
CA VAL A 49 16.71 15.26 -23.68
C VAL A 49 15.27 15.23 -23.18
N ILE A 50 14.68 16.39 -22.91
CA ILE A 50 13.23 16.54 -22.79
C ILE A 50 12.75 17.20 -24.08
N THR A 51 11.76 16.60 -24.74
CA THR A 51 11.15 17.06 -25.99
C THR A 51 9.92 17.95 -25.73
N TYR A 52 9.50 18.78 -26.70
CA TYR A 52 8.30 19.62 -26.56
C TYR A 52 6.98 18.85 -26.42
N ASP A 53 6.95 17.54 -26.70
CA ASP A 53 5.80 16.65 -26.47
C ASP A 53 5.88 15.83 -25.16
N GLY A 54 6.82 16.17 -24.27
CA GLY A 54 6.86 15.62 -22.90
C GLY A 54 7.60 14.27 -22.77
N ILE A 55 8.38 13.87 -23.76
CA ILE A 55 9.21 12.65 -23.69
C ILE A 55 10.58 13.01 -23.12
N LEU A 56 10.96 12.37 -22.01
CA LEU A 56 12.33 12.30 -21.50
C LEU A 56 13.07 11.16 -22.22
N LYS A 57 13.98 11.50 -23.13
CA LYS A 57 14.86 10.57 -23.83
C LYS A 57 16.20 10.45 -23.12
N ILE A 58 16.70 9.23 -22.98
CA ILE A 58 17.93 8.91 -22.27
C ILE A 58 18.85 8.13 -23.21
N TYR A 59 20.09 8.59 -23.38
CA TYR A 59 21.08 8.06 -24.32
C TYR A 59 22.18 7.28 -23.58
N ASP A 60 23.05 6.60 -24.33
CA ASP A 60 24.08 5.72 -23.77
C ASP A 60 24.97 6.41 -22.72
N GLY A 61 25.35 5.68 -21.68
CA GLY A 61 26.30 6.15 -20.67
C GLY A 61 26.18 5.46 -19.32
N GLU A 62 26.71 6.11 -18.29
CA GLU A 62 26.67 5.67 -16.89
C GLU A 62 26.07 6.81 -16.05
N PHE A 63 25.05 6.50 -15.26
CA PHE A 63 24.50 7.44 -14.30
C PHE A 63 25.44 7.64 -13.12
N GLU A 64 25.55 8.88 -12.64
CA GLU A 64 26.18 9.20 -11.36
C GLU A 64 25.17 9.05 -10.21
N LEU A 65 25.55 9.42 -8.98
CA LEU A 65 24.65 9.39 -7.84
C LEU A 65 23.45 10.36 -8.04
N GLY A 66 22.23 9.81 -8.03
CA GLY A 66 20.94 10.48 -8.34
C GLY A 66 20.47 11.61 -7.41
N THR A 67 21.35 12.36 -6.74
CA THR A 67 20.97 13.44 -5.81
C THR A 67 20.65 14.79 -6.47
N ASN A 68 20.72 14.90 -7.81
CA ASN A 68 20.56 16.17 -8.56
C ASN A 68 19.92 16.00 -9.96
N LEU A 69 18.96 15.09 -10.12
CA LEU A 69 18.30 14.79 -11.39
C LEU A 69 17.62 16.03 -12.01
N LYS A 70 18.19 16.57 -13.09
CA LYS A 70 17.74 17.83 -13.69
C LYS A 70 16.43 17.75 -14.44
N TRP A 71 16.02 16.58 -14.90
CA TRP A 71 14.69 16.36 -15.45
C TRP A 71 13.57 16.48 -14.40
N TRP A 72 13.89 16.36 -13.10
CA TRP A 72 12.90 16.45 -12.03
C TRP A 72 12.30 17.86 -11.87
N ASP A 73 13.02 18.91 -12.28
CA ASP A 73 12.51 20.28 -12.40
C ASP A 73 11.34 20.40 -13.42
N TYR A 74 11.11 19.36 -14.24
CA TYR A 74 10.11 19.28 -15.30
C TYR A 74 9.12 18.11 -15.10
N LYS A 75 9.06 17.51 -13.90
CA LYS A 75 8.23 16.33 -13.62
C LYS A 75 6.74 16.49 -13.97
N ASP A 76 6.18 17.69 -13.80
CA ASP A 76 4.79 18.01 -14.13
C ASP A 76 4.50 18.04 -15.66
N PHE A 77 5.55 17.93 -16.48
CA PHE A 77 5.50 18.00 -17.95
C PHE A 77 5.93 16.70 -18.64
N ILE A 78 6.73 15.85 -17.98
CA ILE A 78 7.22 14.59 -18.55
C ILE A 78 6.11 13.53 -18.47
N THR A 79 5.63 13.08 -19.63
CA THR A 79 4.56 12.08 -19.77
C THR A 79 5.06 10.70 -20.22
N LYS A 80 6.29 10.63 -20.73
CA LYS A 80 6.92 9.38 -21.21
C LYS A 80 8.41 9.40 -20.94
N ILE A 81 8.98 8.22 -20.65
CA ILE A 81 10.43 7.98 -20.60
C ILE A 81 10.80 7.04 -21.76
N GLU A 82 11.90 7.32 -22.45
CA GLU A 82 12.38 6.55 -23.60
C GLU A 82 13.91 6.35 -23.48
N PHE A 83 14.34 5.12 -23.18
CA PHE A 83 15.74 4.73 -23.27
C PHE A 83 16.11 4.51 -24.74
N VAL A 84 16.83 5.46 -25.31
CA VAL A 84 17.38 5.38 -26.66
C VAL A 84 18.63 4.50 -26.65
N GLY A 85 19.55 4.77 -25.72
CA GLY A 85 20.80 4.02 -25.52
C GLY A 85 20.80 3.07 -24.32
N ASN A 86 21.91 2.37 -24.11
CA ASN A 86 22.15 1.49 -22.97
C ASN A 86 22.80 2.27 -21.83
N VAL A 87 22.24 2.16 -20.62
CA VAL A 87 22.62 2.99 -19.48
C VAL A 87 22.99 2.13 -18.29
N ILE A 88 24.20 2.31 -17.77
CA ILE A 88 24.64 1.69 -16.53
C ILE A 88 24.05 2.48 -15.36
N ALA A 89 23.24 1.83 -14.53
CA ALA A 89 22.65 2.46 -13.35
C ALA A 89 23.68 2.57 -12.21
N HIS A 90 23.65 3.69 -11.49
CA HIS A 90 24.54 3.90 -10.35
C HIS A 90 24.20 2.94 -9.19
N ARG A 91 25.22 2.43 -8.47
CA ARG A 91 25.06 1.49 -7.33
C ARG A 91 23.97 1.92 -6.33
N ASN A 92 23.85 3.22 -6.12
CA ASN A 92 22.69 3.81 -5.46
C ASN A 92 21.88 4.60 -6.50
N SER A 93 20.71 4.08 -6.85
CA SER A 93 19.73 4.67 -7.77
C SER A 93 18.45 5.10 -7.05
N THR A 94 18.59 5.61 -5.82
CA THR A 94 17.46 6.13 -5.03
C THR A 94 16.69 7.20 -5.80
N THR A 95 15.36 7.12 -5.80
CA THR A 95 14.44 8.11 -6.43
C THR A 95 14.64 8.37 -7.93
N LEU A 96 15.32 7.48 -8.67
CA LEU A 96 15.74 7.73 -10.07
C LEU A 96 14.62 8.18 -11.02
N PHE A 97 13.42 7.60 -10.88
CA PHE A 97 12.19 7.99 -11.59
C PHE A 97 11.04 8.36 -10.63
N GLY A 98 11.34 8.48 -9.34
CA GLY A 98 10.36 8.74 -8.30
C GLY A 98 9.69 10.10 -8.47
N GLU A 99 8.39 10.17 -8.15
CA GLU A 99 7.53 11.35 -8.19
C GLU A 99 7.35 11.98 -9.59
N LEU A 100 7.72 11.26 -10.66
CA LEU A 100 7.39 11.59 -12.06
C LEU A 100 5.92 11.21 -12.34
N ASP A 101 5.00 11.85 -11.62
CA ASP A 101 3.61 11.43 -11.47
C ASP A 101 2.76 11.51 -12.75
N LYS A 102 3.22 12.24 -13.78
CA LYS A 102 2.61 12.34 -15.10
C LYS A 102 3.07 11.28 -16.11
N VAL A 103 4.09 10.47 -15.79
CA VAL A 103 4.59 9.43 -16.69
C VAL A 103 3.60 8.29 -16.82
N GLN A 104 3.21 8.00 -18.06
CA GLN A 104 2.24 6.95 -18.42
C GLN A 104 2.92 5.70 -19.00
N GLU A 105 4.15 5.85 -19.51
CA GLU A 105 4.87 4.80 -20.24
C GLU A 105 6.39 4.97 -20.07
N ILE A 106 7.11 3.86 -19.87
CA ILE A 106 8.57 3.78 -19.96
C ILE A 106 8.90 2.80 -21.08
N VAL A 107 9.63 3.25 -22.10
CA VAL A 107 10.08 2.42 -23.24
C VAL A 107 11.57 2.16 -23.11
N GLY A 108 11.97 0.90 -23.30
CA GLY A 108 13.38 0.50 -23.29
C GLY A 108 13.98 0.33 -21.90
N LEU A 109 13.16 0.10 -20.86
CA LEU A 109 13.66 -0.04 -19.48
C LEU A 109 14.65 -1.22 -19.33
N GLU A 110 14.56 -2.22 -20.21
CA GLU A 110 15.52 -3.33 -20.31
C GLU A 110 16.94 -2.90 -20.71
N LYS A 111 17.13 -1.65 -21.16
CA LYS A 111 18.43 -1.03 -21.44
C LYS A 111 19.08 -0.35 -20.23
N LEU A 112 18.36 -0.26 -19.11
CA LEU A 112 18.93 0.18 -17.83
C LEU A 112 19.61 -1.02 -17.16
N ASP A 113 20.93 -1.10 -17.26
CA ASP A 113 21.72 -2.12 -16.59
C ASP A 113 21.75 -1.86 -15.08
N THR A 114 20.93 -2.62 -14.34
CA THR A 114 20.86 -2.57 -12.87
C THR A 114 21.76 -3.60 -12.18
N THR A 115 22.62 -4.33 -12.90
CA THR A 115 23.45 -5.41 -12.33
C THR A 115 24.42 -4.92 -11.24
N GLY A 116 24.75 -3.62 -11.22
CA GLY A 116 25.56 -2.98 -10.18
C GLY A 116 24.78 -2.34 -9.03
N VAL A 117 23.44 -2.34 -9.06
CA VAL A 117 22.60 -1.59 -8.12
C VAL A 117 22.38 -2.37 -6.82
N GLU A 118 22.67 -1.70 -5.70
CA GLU A 118 22.46 -2.24 -4.35
C GLU A 118 21.36 -1.48 -3.58
N VAL A 119 20.98 -0.29 -4.05
CA VAL A 119 19.91 0.55 -3.48
C VAL A 119 18.96 1.00 -4.59
N PHE A 120 17.75 0.43 -4.58
CA PHE A 120 16.60 0.73 -5.44
C PHE A 120 15.52 1.58 -4.73
N GLN A 121 15.85 2.08 -3.53
CA GLN A 121 14.90 2.80 -2.67
C GLN A 121 14.14 3.90 -3.43
N ASP A 122 12.81 3.93 -3.30
CA ASP A 122 11.91 4.92 -3.89
C ASP A 122 12.05 5.07 -5.44
N MET A 123 12.65 4.11 -6.17
CA MET A 123 13.03 4.26 -7.60
C MET A 123 11.87 4.63 -8.53
N PHE A 124 10.70 4.02 -8.37
CA PHE A 124 9.48 4.28 -9.16
C PHE A 124 8.34 4.85 -8.32
N ARG A 125 8.63 5.22 -7.06
CA ARG A 125 7.64 5.75 -6.11
C ARG A 125 6.83 6.90 -6.71
N GLY A 126 5.53 6.95 -6.44
CA GLY A 126 4.68 8.09 -6.78
C GLY A 126 4.46 8.32 -8.28
N MET A 127 4.85 7.37 -9.16
CA MET A 127 4.51 7.41 -10.59
C MET A 127 3.03 7.07 -10.81
N THR A 128 2.13 7.93 -10.33
CA THR A 128 0.68 7.65 -10.21
C THR A 128 -0.06 7.49 -11.55
N SER A 129 0.52 7.89 -12.69
CA SER A 129 -0.12 7.75 -14.01
C SER A 129 0.23 6.45 -14.76
N ILE A 130 1.16 5.63 -14.26
CA ILE A 130 1.58 4.39 -14.96
C ILE A 130 0.63 3.23 -14.61
N LYS A 131 0.19 2.49 -15.64
CA LYS A 131 -0.75 1.36 -15.51
C LYS A 131 -0.07 -0.01 -15.61
N HIS A 132 0.98 -0.09 -16.42
CA HIS A 132 1.78 -1.29 -16.62
C HIS A 132 3.25 -0.87 -16.64
N LEU A 133 4.10 -1.63 -15.94
CA LEU A 133 5.55 -1.43 -15.88
C LEU A 133 6.22 -2.75 -16.26
N ASP A 134 6.88 -2.80 -17.41
CA ASP A 134 7.68 -3.96 -17.82
C ASP A 134 9.05 -3.89 -17.13
N LEU A 135 9.27 -4.79 -16.17
CA LEU A 135 10.52 -4.90 -15.39
C LEU A 135 11.53 -5.88 -16.01
N LYS A 136 11.25 -6.42 -17.19
CA LYS A 136 12.11 -7.39 -17.86
C LYS A 136 13.54 -6.84 -18.06
N GLY A 137 14.52 -7.64 -17.67
CA GLY A 137 15.94 -7.27 -17.74
C GLY A 137 16.46 -6.55 -16.50
N MET A 138 15.59 -6.15 -15.56
CA MET A 138 16.01 -5.61 -14.28
C MET A 138 16.63 -6.71 -13.41
N ASN A 139 17.94 -6.62 -13.20
CA ASN A 139 18.67 -7.49 -12.28
C ASN A 139 18.60 -6.91 -10.86
N THR A 140 18.16 -7.73 -9.90
CA THR A 140 18.07 -7.37 -8.48
C THR A 140 19.01 -8.19 -7.58
N GLU A 141 19.90 -9.01 -8.14
CA GLU A 141 20.75 -9.97 -7.41
C GLU A 141 21.61 -9.30 -6.34
N ARG A 142 21.93 -8.01 -6.50
CA ARG A 142 22.69 -7.20 -5.53
C ARG A 142 21.83 -6.29 -4.66
N GLY A 143 20.52 -6.25 -4.85
CA GLY A 143 19.60 -5.34 -4.15
C GLY A 143 19.52 -5.61 -2.66
N ILE A 144 20.06 -4.69 -1.85
CA ILE A 144 20.03 -4.73 -0.38
C ILE A 144 18.85 -3.92 0.17
N ASN A 145 18.55 -2.78 -0.48
CA ASN A 145 17.49 -1.86 -0.07
C ASN A 145 16.56 -1.56 -1.24
N MET A 146 15.28 -1.95 -1.10
CA MET A 146 14.18 -1.67 -2.02
C MET A 146 13.03 -0.91 -1.31
N ILE A 147 13.30 -0.21 -0.20
CA ILE A 147 12.30 0.56 0.55
C ILE A 147 11.48 1.43 -0.41
N GLY A 148 10.16 1.30 -0.37
CA GLY A 148 9.24 2.12 -1.14
C GLY A 148 9.41 2.08 -2.68
N MET A 149 10.12 1.10 -3.26
CA MET A 149 10.50 1.09 -4.68
C MET A 149 9.30 1.34 -5.64
N PHE A 150 8.14 0.76 -5.33
CA PHE A 150 6.88 0.95 -6.09
C PHE A 150 5.81 1.76 -5.33
N SER A 151 6.17 2.38 -4.20
CA SER A 151 5.20 2.96 -3.28
C SER A 151 4.36 4.05 -3.95
N GLY A 152 3.04 4.02 -3.78
CA GLY A 152 2.12 5.03 -4.29
C GLY A 152 1.93 5.05 -5.81
N MET A 153 2.34 4.01 -6.55
CA MET A 153 1.95 3.84 -7.97
C MET A 153 0.48 3.40 -8.08
N SER A 154 -0.44 4.28 -7.67
CA SER A 154 -1.85 3.99 -7.38
C SER A 154 -2.70 3.54 -8.57
N GLN A 155 -2.22 3.69 -9.80
CA GLN A 155 -2.87 3.22 -11.04
C GLN A 155 -2.24 1.95 -11.62
N LEU A 156 -1.22 1.36 -10.99
CA LEU A 156 -0.58 0.14 -11.48
C LEU A 156 -1.55 -1.05 -11.36
N GLU A 157 -1.94 -1.62 -12.50
CA GLU A 157 -2.97 -2.67 -12.58
C GLU A 157 -2.38 -4.08 -12.48
N SER A 158 -1.09 -4.22 -12.80
CA SER A 158 -0.35 -5.49 -12.85
C SER A 158 1.14 -5.27 -12.55
N LEU A 159 1.74 -6.16 -11.77
CA LEU A 159 3.17 -6.12 -11.41
C LEU A 159 3.75 -7.54 -11.46
N ASP A 160 4.68 -7.80 -12.40
CA ASP A 160 5.44 -9.06 -12.46
C ASP A 160 6.85 -8.86 -11.89
N ILE A 161 7.11 -9.53 -10.78
CA ILE A 161 8.36 -9.55 -10.03
C ILE A 161 8.90 -10.98 -9.88
N SER A 162 8.39 -11.95 -10.65
CA SER A 162 8.81 -13.36 -10.57
C SER A 162 10.30 -13.58 -10.83
N GLN A 163 10.93 -12.65 -11.55
CA GLN A 163 12.35 -12.62 -11.89
C GLN A 163 13.26 -11.97 -10.83
N PHE A 164 12.71 -11.42 -9.73
CA PHE A 164 13.50 -10.75 -8.71
C PHE A 164 14.25 -11.76 -7.83
N ASP A 165 15.58 -11.73 -7.90
CA ASP A 165 16.43 -12.30 -6.85
C ASP A 165 16.39 -11.35 -5.64
N THR A 166 15.99 -11.90 -4.50
CA THR A 166 15.84 -11.21 -3.21
C THR A 166 16.76 -11.79 -2.13
N SER A 167 17.66 -12.71 -2.48
CA SER A 167 18.57 -13.40 -1.54
C SER A 167 19.46 -12.47 -0.72
N LYS A 168 19.69 -11.23 -1.19
CA LYS A 168 20.46 -10.19 -0.49
C LYS A 168 19.60 -9.04 0.08
N LEU A 169 18.27 -9.12 -0.06
CA LEU A 169 17.35 -8.06 0.35
C LEU A 169 17.26 -7.98 1.88
N MET A 170 17.57 -6.81 2.43
CA MET A 170 17.50 -6.55 3.87
C MET A 170 16.38 -5.58 4.24
N TYR A 171 16.04 -4.64 3.35
CA TYR A 171 15.08 -3.57 3.62
C TYR A 171 14.05 -3.44 2.51
N ALA A 172 12.80 -3.74 2.83
CA ALA A 172 11.65 -3.75 1.92
C ALA A 172 10.42 -3.03 2.52
N ARG A 173 10.63 -2.16 3.53
CA ARG A 173 9.59 -1.32 4.13
C ARG A 173 8.78 -0.59 3.05
N GLY A 174 7.46 -0.72 3.09
CA GLY A 174 6.55 -0.06 2.16
C GLY A 174 6.77 -0.38 0.67
N LEU A 175 7.44 -1.49 0.32
CA LEU A 175 7.83 -1.84 -1.06
C LEU A 175 6.64 -1.77 -2.05
N PHE A 176 5.45 -2.22 -1.62
CA PHE A 176 4.21 -2.23 -2.40
C PHE A 176 3.11 -1.32 -1.82
N SER A 177 3.45 -0.46 -0.83
CA SER A 177 2.49 0.42 -0.15
C SER A 177 1.80 1.35 -1.15
N GLY A 178 0.47 1.47 -1.08
CA GLY A 178 -0.30 2.37 -1.93
C GLY A 178 -0.44 1.94 -3.40
N LEU A 179 -0.15 0.68 -3.74
CA LEU A 179 -0.53 0.08 -5.03
C LEU A 179 -2.05 -0.19 -5.10
N SER A 180 -2.85 0.86 -4.96
CA SER A 180 -4.30 0.78 -4.70
C SER A 180 -5.16 0.21 -5.84
N SER A 181 -4.59 -0.02 -7.02
CA SER A 181 -5.27 -0.68 -8.16
C SER A 181 -4.81 -2.12 -8.40
N LEU A 182 -3.74 -2.58 -7.73
CA LEU A 182 -3.20 -3.92 -7.91
C LEU A 182 -4.10 -4.94 -7.20
N LYS A 183 -4.53 -5.99 -7.92
CA LYS A 183 -5.49 -6.99 -7.42
C LYS A 183 -4.86 -8.27 -6.89
N SER A 184 -3.74 -8.66 -7.47
CA SER A 184 -3.02 -9.88 -7.09
C SER A 184 -1.52 -9.59 -6.96
N LEU A 185 -0.87 -10.24 -6.01
CA LEU A 185 0.58 -10.15 -5.81
C LEU A 185 1.16 -11.52 -5.42
N ASP A 186 2.17 -11.95 -6.16
CA ASP A 186 2.86 -13.22 -5.95
C ASP A 186 4.26 -12.97 -5.35
N LEU A 187 4.46 -13.36 -4.10
CA LEU A 187 5.75 -13.26 -3.40
C LEU A 187 6.36 -14.64 -3.09
N SER A 188 5.88 -15.72 -3.73
CA SER A 188 6.39 -17.07 -3.47
C SER A 188 7.89 -17.23 -3.77
N ASN A 189 8.46 -16.36 -4.62
CA ASN A 189 9.89 -16.32 -4.95
C ASN A 189 10.73 -15.43 -4.01
N PHE A 190 10.15 -14.76 -3.01
CA PHE A 190 10.91 -13.90 -2.10
C PHE A 190 11.68 -14.73 -1.06
N ASP A 191 13.02 -14.62 -1.09
CA ASP A 191 13.91 -15.14 -0.06
C ASP A 191 14.01 -14.13 1.08
N THR A 192 13.53 -14.51 2.28
CA THR A 192 13.56 -13.63 3.45
C THR A 192 14.69 -13.94 4.43
N GLN A 193 15.67 -14.79 4.09
CA GLN A 193 16.75 -15.17 5.02
C GLN A 193 17.57 -13.98 5.53
N ASN A 194 17.69 -12.92 4.74
CA ASN A 194 18.40 -11.69 5.08
C ASN A 194 17.47 -10.49 5.34
N LEU A 195 16.15 -10.68 5.25
CA LEU A 195 15.17 -9.60 5.37
C LEU A 195 15.04 -9.16 6.83
N VAL A 196 15.22 -7.86 7.08
CA VAL A 196 15.19 -7.27 8.44
C VAL A 196 13.97 -6.38 8.62
N ASP A 197 13.63 -5.55 7.63
CA ASP A 197 12.54 -4.56 7.74
C ASP A 197 11.58 -4.67 6.55
N ALA A 198 10.35 -5.07 6.84
CA ALA A 198 9.25 -5.21 5.89
C ALA A 198 7.96 -4.52 6.39
N ARG A 199 8.07 -3.56 7.31
CA ARG A 199 6.91 -2.84 7.86
C ARG A 199 6.12 -2.12 6.77
N PHE A 200 4.80 -2.08 6.92
CA PHE A 200 3.86 -1.39 6.03
C PHE A 200 3.96 -1.83 4.56
N MET A 201 4.48 -3.03 4.28
CA MET A 201 4.79 -3.48 2.92
C MET A 201 3.58 -3.40 1.98
N PHE A 202 2.37 -3.64 2.51
CA PHE A 202 1.11 -3.61 1.78
C PHE A 202 0.15 -2.49 2.21
N GLU A 203 0.61 -1.53 3.03
CA GLU A 203 -0.24 -0.45 3.56
C GLU A 203 -0.90 0.32 2.41
N GLY A 204 -2.23 0.40 2.39
CA GLY A 204 -2.99 1.15 1.37
C GLY A 204 -3.21 0.38 0.06
N MET A 205 -2.95 -0.92 0.00
CA MET A 205 -3.31 -1.77 -1.14
C MET A 205 -4.81 -2.14 -1.14
N THR A 206 -5.68 -1.12 -1.26
CA THR A 206 -7.14 -1.22 -1.13
C THR A 206 -7.88 -1.96 -2.27
N SER A 207 -7.17 -2.72 -3.11
CA SER A 207 -7.75 -3.59 -4.13
C SER A 207 -7.10 -4.98 -4.17
N LEU A 208 -6.11 -5.24 -3.30
CA LEU A 208 -5.41 -6.52 -3.24
C LEU A 208 -6.35 -7.58 -2.66
N VAL A 209 -6.86 -8.47 -3.52
CA VAL A 209 -7.76 -9.57 -3.16
C VAL A 209 -7.04 -10.91 -3.06
N ASP A 210 -5.95 -11.10 -3.81
CA ASP A 210 -5.17 -12.34 -3.83
C ASP A 210 -3.70 -12.06 -3.49
N LEU A 211 -3.20 -12.67 -2.42
CA LEU A 211 -1.82 -12.50 -1.95
C LEU A 211 -1.17 -13.87 -1.70
N LYS A 212 -0.11 -14.18 -2.43
CA LYS A 212 0.73 -15.35 -2.10
C LYS A 212 1.90 -14.91 -1.24
N MET A 213 1.96 -15.40 -0.02
CA MET A 213 2.99 -15.01 0.94
C MET A 213 4.36 -15.55 0.57
N MET A 214 5.38 -14.78 0.96
CA MET A 214 6.77 -15.21 0.96
C MET A 214 7.03 -16.24 2.06
N GLN A 215 8.06 -17.06 1.86
CA GLN A 215 8.47 -18.10 2.83
C GLN A 215 9.17 -17.46 4.04
N THR A 216 8.42 -17.10 5.09
CA THR A 216 8.96 -16.28 6.18
C THR A 216 8.36 -16.54 7.55
N ASP A 217 9.20 -16.46 8.59
CA ASP A 217 8.79 -16.39 9.98
C ASP A 217 8.86 -14.93 10.43
N LEU A 218 7.70 -14.32 10.73
CA LEU A 218 7.60 -12.90 11.05
C LEU A 218 8.40 -12.50 12.31
N ARG A 219 8.78 -13.47 13.17
CA ARG A 219 9.65 -13.24 14.34
C ARG A 219 11.08 -12.86 13.97
N ASN A 220 11.51 -13.15 12.74
CA ASN A 220 12.82 -12.75 12.23
C ASN A 220 12.85 -11.27 11.77
N LEU A 221 11.68 -10.62 11.65
CA LEU A 221 11.54 -9.27 11.13
C LEU A 221 11.41 -8.24 12.26
N GLU A 222 12.04 -7.08 12.09
CA GLU A 222 11.87 -5.92 12.98
C GLU A 222 10.42 -5.41 12.86
N PHE A 223 9.61 -5.63 13.92
CA PHE A 223 8.17 -5.37 13.93
C PHE A 223 7.40 -6.11 12.81
N GLY A 224 7.67 -7.41 12.64
CA GLY A 224 7.04 -8.24 11.59
C GLY A 224 5.51 -8.21 11.53
N TYR A 225 4.84 -7.85 12.64
CA TYR A 225 3.39 -7.66 12.69
C TYR A 225 2.90 -6.48 11.83
N GLU A 226 3.73 -5.47 11.57
CA GLU A 226 3.39 -4.32 10.71
C GLU A 226 3.46 -4.67 9.22
N LEU A 227 3.85 -5.89 8.83
CA LEU A 227 4.01 -6.30 7.43
C LEU A 227 2.67 -6.29 6.66
N LEU A 228 1.61 -6.85 7.27
CA LEU A 228 0.27 -6.97 6.67
C LEU A 228 -0.67 -5.79 7.01
N VAL A 229 -0.33 -4.96 8.00
CA VAL A 229 -1.15 -3.82 8.44
C VAL A 229 -1.52 -2.92 7.27
N GLY A 230 -2.83 -2.66 7.15
CA GLY A 230 -3.36 -1.74 6.15
C GLY A 230 -3.60 -2.35 4.75
N ALA A 231 -3.71 -3.69 4.65
CA ALA A 231 -4.17 -4.40 3.45
C ALA A 231 -5.62 -4.95 3.63
N PRO A 232 -6.66 -4.08 3.57
CA PRO A 232 -8.00 -4.43 4.06
C PRO A 232 -8.86 -5.26 3.10
N SER A 233 -8.32 -5.72 1.97
CA SER A 233 -9.10 -6.28 0.86
C SER A 233 -8.80 -7.73 0.54
N ILE A 234 -7.89 -8.38 1.28
CA ILE A 234 -7.42 -9.74 1.01
C ILE A 234 -8.56 -10.74 1.23
N GLN A 235 -8.92 -11.46 0.17
CA GLN A 235 -9.96 -12.50 0.12
C GLN A 235 -9.37 -13.90 -0.06
N SER A 236 -8.19 -13.98 -0.66
CA SER A 236 -7.38 -15.17 -0.89
C SER A 236 -5.96 -14.90 -0.39
N ILE A 237 -5.45 -15.77 0.49
CA ILE A 237 -4.07 -15.72 0.97
C ILE A 237 -3.44 -17.11 0.92
N THR A 238 -2.36 -17.27 0.14
CA THR A 238 -1.56 -18.51 0.13
C THR A 238 -0.48 -18.42 1.20
N LEU A 239 -0.51 -19.36 2.15
CA LEU A 239 0.47 -19.48 3.22
C LEU A 239 1.34 -20.74 2.99
N THR A 240 2.63 -20.66 3.29
CA THR A 240 3.60 -21.73 2.97
C THR A 240 3.94 -22.59 4.18
N GLU A 241 4.55 -23.77 3.94
CA GLU A 241 5.01 -24.69 4.99
C GLU A 241 5.98 -24.05 5.99
N THR A 242 6.75 -23.07 5.49
CA THR A 242 7.77 -22.29 6.19
C THR A 242 7.26 -20.95 6.74
N PHE A 243 5.99 -20.59 6.47
CA PHE A 243 5.40 -19.35 6.95
C PHE A 243 5.03 -19.44 8.44
N SER A 244 5.23 -18.37 9.21
CA SER A 244 4.73 -18.27 10.58
C SER A 244 4.41 -16.82 10.96
N PHE A 245 3.21 -16.59 11.52
CA PHE A 245 2.83 -15.30 12.08
C PHE A 245 3.60 -14.93 13.37
N GLY A 246 4.17 -15.94 14.05
CA GLY A 246 4.90 -15.78 15.31
C GLY A 246 4.00 -15.85 16.54
N ASN A 247 4.33 -16.74 17.48
CA ASN A 247 3.55 -16.96 18.71
C ASN A 247 3.89 -15.93 19.81
N ASP A 248 3.94 -14.64 19.49
CA ASP A 248 4.15 -13.59 20.49
C ASP A 248 2.77 -13.13 21.04
N PRO A 249 2.46 -13.34 22.32
CA PRO A 249 1.19 -12.88 22.89
C PRO A 249 1.02 -11.37 22.78
N ASP A 250 2.08 -10.55 22.87
CA ASP A 250 1.97 -9.09 22.79
C ASP A 250 1.63 -8.57 21.37
N LEU A 251 1.42 -9.48 20.40
CA LEU A 251 0.69 -9.21 19.15
C LEU A 251 -0.80 -8.88 19.37
N PHE A 252 -1.29 -8.72 20.60
CA PHE A 252 -2.68 -8.40 20.99
C PHE A 252 -3.36 -7.16 20.34
N ALA A 253 -2.76 -6.51 19.34
CA ALA A 253 -3.40 -5.54 18.45
C ALA A 253 -3.94 -6.16 17.12
N LEU A 254 -3.93 -7.49 16.98
CA LEU A 254 -4.25 -8.28 15.77
C LEU A 254 -5.66 -8.14 15.15
N HIS A 255 -6.48 -7.16 15.50
CA HIS A 255 -7.82 -6.99 14.87
C HIS A 255 -7.79 -6.40 13.45
N ASP A 256 -6.68 -5.76 13.03
CA ASP A 256 -6.57 -5.01 11.76
C ASP A 256 -5.42 -5.51 10.84
N ILE A 257 -4.82 -6.68 11.11
CA ILE A 257 -3.61 -7.16 10.40
C ILE A 257 -3.94 -7.80 9.04
N ILE A 258 -4.96 -8.64 8.98
CA ILE A 258 -5.70 -8.91 7.75
C ILE A 258 -7.12 -8.50 8.08
N SER A 259 -7.81 -7.74 7.22
CA SER A 259 -9.21 -7.42 7.53
C SER A 259 -10.01 -8.69 7.70
N SER A 260 -10.81 -8.74 8.77
CA SER A 260 -11.91 -9.69 8.88
C SER A 260 -12.69 -9.69 7.57
N PRO A 261 -13.16 -10.86 7.08
CA PRO A 261 -14.00 -10.92 5.90
C PRO A 261 -15.06 -9.83 5.97
N MET A 262 -15.09 -8.95 4.95
CA MET A 262 -16.08 -7.88 4.93
C MET A 262 -17.45 -8.54 5.01
N PHE A 263 -18.29 -8.07 5.94
CA PHE A 263 -19.65 -8.57 6.17
C PHE A 263 -20.55 -8.24 4.96
N ASP A 264 -20.36 -8.98 3.88
CA ASP A 264 -21.46 -9.41 3.01
C ASP A 264 -21.89 -10.80 3.52
N ASP A 265 -22.72 -10.77 4.56
CA ASP A 265 -23.32 -11.95 5.20
C ASP A 265 -24.30 -12.70 4.29
N THR A 266 -24.52 -12.20 3.06
CA THR A 266 -25.30 -12.87 2.01
C THR A 266 -24.44 -13.76 1.11
N LEU A 267 -23.10 -13.61 1.17
CA LEU A 267 -22.12 -14.32 0.34
C LEU A 267 -21.09 -15.13 1.13
N TYR A 268 -20.67 -14.69 2.33
CA TYR A 268 -19.59 -15.32 3.10
C TYR A 268 -19.95 -15.52 4.58
N THR A 269 -19.42 -16.58 5.21
CA THR A 269 -19.73 -16.93 6.60
C THR A 269 -19.02 -16.08 7.66
N GLY A 270 -18.11 -15.19 7.24
CA GLY A 270 -17.21 -14.45 8.15
C GLY A 270 -15.97 -15.24 8.59
N LEU A 271 -15.77 -16.45 8.08
CA LEU A 271 -14.64 -17.32 8.39
C LEU A 271 -13.70 -17.49 7.19
N TRP A 272 -12.45 -17.83 7.46
CA TRP A 272 -11.51 -18.35 6.47
C TRP A 272 -11.65 -19.87 6.37
N GLN A 273 -11.50 -20.43 5.18
CA GLN A 273 -11.37 -21.87 4.95
C GLN A 273 -10.22 -22.14 3.97
N ASN A 274 -9.44 -23.20 4.22
CA ASN A 274 -8.43 -23.63 3.26
C ASN A 274 -9.06 -24.31 2.03
N VAL A 275 -8.47 -24.14 0.85
CA VAL A 275 -9.02 -24.68 -0.41
C VAL A 275 -9.03 -26.20 -0.41
N GLY A 276 -7.97 -26.83 0.09
CA GLY A 276 -7.80 -28.27 0.17
C GLY A 276 -7.84 -28.92 -1.20
N THR A 277 -8.76 -29.86 -1.38
CA THR A 277 -9.01 -30.53 -2.68
C THR A 277 -10.08 -29.82 -3.53
N GLY A 278 -10.57 -28.67 -3.07
CA GLY A 278 -11.63 -27.89 -3.71
C GLY A 278 -11.13 -26.84 -4.70
N THR A 279 -11.82 -25.72 -4.74
CA THR A 279 -11.54 -24.55 -5.59
C THR A 279 -11.71 -23.26 -4.78
N LEU A 280 -11.31 -22.10 -5.31
CA LEU A 280 -11.46 -20.82 -4.61
C LEU A 280 -12.92 -20.49 -4.28
N ASP A 281 -13.85 -20.79 -5.20
CA ASP A 281 -15.29 -20.53 -5.03
C ASP A 281 -16.06 -21.67 -4.32
N ASN A 282 -15.41 -22.82 -4.13
CA ASN A 282 -15.96 -23.99 -3.43
C ASN A 282 -14.81 -24.75 -2.72
N PRO A 283 -14.31 -24.21 -1.58
CA PRO A 283 -13.24 -24.81 -0.81
C PRO A 283 -13.71 -26.10 -0.12
N LEU A 284 -12.86 -27.13 -0.12
CA LEU A 284 -13.12 -28.43 0.51
C LEU A 284 -12.10 -28.77 1.60
N GLY A 285 -11.30 -27.80 2.03
CA GLY A 285 -10.36 -27.98 3.13
C GLY A 285 -11.04 -28.03 4.50
N GLU A 286 -10.41 -28.75 5.43
CA GLU A 286 -10.95 -29.04 6.77
C GLU A 286 -10.64 -27.94 7.79
N PHE A 287 -9.68 -27.05 7.51
CA PHE A 287 -9.29 -25.95 8.39
C PHE A 287 -10.18 -24.73 8.15
N ILE A 288 -11.06 -24.46 9.12
CA ILE A 288 -11.93 -23.28 9.15
C ILE A 288 -11.57 -22.46 10.38
N PHE A 289 -11.32 -21.15 10.19
CA PHE A 289 -10.80 -20.27 11.22
C PHE A 289 -11.50 -18.90 11.22
N SER A 290 -11.67 -18.27 12.38
CA SER A 290 -11.79 -16.81 12.40
C SER A 290 -10.43 -16.18 12.03
N THR A 291 -10.41 -14.90 11.65
CA THR A 291 -9.13 -14.19 11.41
C THR A 291 -8.19 -14.28 12.62
N HIS A 292 -8.73 -14.24 13.85
CA HIS A 292 -7.92 -14.41 15.07
C HIS A 292 -7.33 -15.83 15.15
N ASP A 293 -8.14 -16.86 14.93
CA ASP A 293 -7.69 -18.26 15.03
C ASP A 293 -6.66 -18.60 13.96
N LEU A 294 -6.80 -18.07 12.74
CA LEU A 294 -5.80 -18.25 11.68
C LEU A 294 -4.45 -17.65 12.09
N LEU A 295 -4.46 -16.45 12.69
CA LEU A 295 -3.24 -15.75 13.11
C LEU A 295 -2.56 -16.41 14.33
N VAL A 296 -3.32 -17.06 15.20
CA VAL A 296 -2.84 -17.69 16.45
C VAL A 296 -2.47 -19.17 16.29
N TYR A 297 -3.22 -19.93 15.48
CA TYR A 297 -3.12 -21.40 15.42
C TYR A 297 -2.54 -21.96 14.11
N TYR A 298 -2.28 -21.12 13.09
CA TYR A 298 -1.68 -21.60 11.83
C TYR A 298 -0.31 -22.27 12.05
N ASN A 299 -0.21 -23.52 11.64
CA ASN A 299 1.01 -24.32 11.63
C ASN A 299 1.36 -24.71 10.19
N GLY A 300 2.34 -24.03 9.58
CA GLY A 300 2.70 -24.25 8.17
C GLY A 300 2.94 -25.72 7.80
N ILE A 301 3.56 -26.52 8.67
CA ILE A 301 3.88 -27.93 8.39
C ILE A 301 2.61 -28.78 8.14
N GLU A 302 1.50 -28.42 8.77
CA GLU A 302 0.23 -29.19 8.74
C GLU A 302 -0.88 -28.47 7.95
N MET A 303 -0.74 -27.16 7.75
CA MET A 303 -1.83 -26.26 7.32
C MET A 303 -1.49 -25.41 6.09
N ALA A 304 -0.30 -25.56 5.48
CA ALA A 304 0.06 -24.79 4.28
C ALA A 304 -0.88 -25.04 3.11
N ASP A 305 -1.54 -23.97 2.67
CA ASP A 305 -2.55 -23.97 1.61
C ASP A 305 -2.89 -22.52 1.20
N THR A 306 -3.76 -22.38 0.21
CA THR A 306 -4.53 -21.15 0.00
C THR A 306 -5.73 -21.13 0.93
N TYR A 307 -5.88 -20.04 1.69
CA TYR A 307 -7.04 -19.73 2.50
C TYR A 307 -7.90 -18.69 1.79
N VAL A 308 -9.20 -18.96 1.70
CA VAL A 308 -10.20 -18.05 1.12
C VAL A 308 -11.26 -17.68 2.15
N TRP A 309 -11.97 -16.57 1.95
CA TRP A 309 -13.21 -16.32 2.68
C TRP A 309 -14.22 -17.43 2.35
N GLN A 310 -14.73 -18.12 3.37
CA GLN A 310 -15.61 -19.27 3.22
C GLN A 310 -16.95 -18.85 2.58
N PRO A 311 -17.30 -19.34 1.37
CA PRO A 311 -18.54 -18.99 0.70
C PRO A 311 -19.77 -19.63 1.35
N ILE A 312 -20.90 -18.92 1.33
CA ILE A 312 -22.21 -19.48 1.66
C ILE A 312 -22.75 -20.18 0.40
N LEU A 313 -22.67 -21.51 0.40
CA LEU A 313 -23.28 -22.33 -0.64
C LEU A 313 -24.81 -22.28 -0.55
N LYS A 314 -25.45 -21.50 -1.43
CA LYS A 314 -26.91 -21.49 -1.56
C LYS A 314 -27.38 -22.81 -2.17
N SER A 315 -28.28 -23.51 -1.48
CA SER A 315 -28.94 -24.70 -2.00
C SER A 315 -29.79 -24.35 -3.23
N GLU A 316 -29.72 -25.16 -4.29
CA GLU A 316 -30.44 -24.94 -5.56
C GLU A 316 -31.98 -25.09 -5.45
N GLU A 317 -32.56 -25.24 -4.25
CA GLU A 317 -33.97 -25.57 -4.04
C GLU A 317 -34.94 -24.35 -4.03
N GLU A 318 -34.45 -23.11 -4.09
CA GLU A 318 -35.32 -21.90 -4.04
C GLU A 318 -35.94 -21.45 -5.39
N SER A 319 -35.82 -22.23 -6.47
CA SER A 319 -36.36 -21.83 -7.80
C SER A 319 -37.70 -22.45 -8.22
N ASP A 320 -38.23 -23.47 -7.53
CA ASP A 320 -39.42 -24.24 -7.97
C ASP A 320 -40.56 -24.26 -6.93
N ILE A 321 -41.13 -23.09 -6.58
CA ILE A 321 -42.49 -23.00 -6.01
C ILE A 321 -43.30 -21.94 -6.76
N ASP A 322 -43.70 -22.28 -7.99
CA ASP A 322 -44.83 -21.63 -8.67
C ASP A 322 -46.06 -22.52 -8.46
N LEU A 323 -46.64 -22.42 -7.26
CA LEU A 323 -47.85 -23.14 -6.87
C LEU A 323 -49.08 -22.24 -7.06
N ASP A 324 -49.46 -22.09 -8.34
CA ASP A 324 -50.79 -21.61 -8.76
C ASP A 324 -51.86 -22.59 -8.24
N LEU A 325 -52.25 -22.42 -6.97
CA LEU A 325 -53.43 -23.04 -6.40
C LEU A 325 -54.64 -22.17 -6.69
N GLU A 326 -55.24 -22.38 -7.86
CA GLU A 326 -56.60 -21.94 -8.16
C GLU A 326 -57.56 -22.48 -7.09
N ILE A 327 -58.03 -21.59 -6.21
CA ILE A 327 -59.20 -21.84 -5.36
C ILE A 327 -60.28 -20.84 -5.76
N GLU A 328 -61.10 -21.23 -6.74
CA GLU A 328 -62.41 -20.64 -6.91
C GLU A 328 -63.30 -21.05 -5.72
N SER A 329 -63.75 -20.07 -4.92
CA SER A 329 -65.02 -20.19 -4.21
C SER A 329 -65.58 -18.81 -3.84
N ASP A 330 -66.71 -18.49 -4.45
CA ASP A 330 -67.50 -17.28 -4.26
C ASP A 330 -67.78 -16.93 -2.79
N ILE A 331 -67.60 -15.66 -2.40
CA ILE A 331 -68.40 -15.01 -1.33
C ILE A 331 -68.79 -13.60 -1.78
N GLU A 332 -70.06 -13.27 -1.54
CA GLU A 332 -70.78 -12.11 -2.04
C GLU A 332 -70.34 -10.79 -1.40
N THR A 333 -70.44 -9.70 -2.17
CA THR A 333 -70.39 -8.32 -1.66
C THR A 333 -71.76 -7.89 -1.16
N GLU A 334 -71.87 -7.43 0.08
CA GLU A 334 -72.84 -6.36 0.41
C GLU A 334 -72.41 -5.53 1.63
N SER A 335 -72.94 -4.31 1.70
CA SER A 335 -72.51 -3.18 2.51
C SER A 335 -73.22 -3.07 3.86
N ASP A 336 -72.63 -2.37 4.84
CA ASP A 336 -73.37 -1.27 5.50
C ASP A 336 -72.47 -0.19 6.17
N GLU A 337 -73.01 1.02 6.31
CA GLU A 337 -72.37 2.21 6.90
C GLU A 337 -72.69 2.38 8.41
N GLY A 338 -71.88 3.14 9.19
CA GLY A 338 -72.11 3.20 10.67
C GLY A 338 -71.39 4.26 11.53
N SER A 339 -71.11 5.46 11.02
CA SER A 339 -70.99 6.77 11.75
C SER A 339 -70.51 6.89 13.23
N LYS A 340 -69.48 7.75 13.46
CA LYS A 340 -69.38 8.89 14.46
C LYS A 340 -69.52 8.61 15.99
N GLU A 341 -68.99 9.39 16.94
CA GLU A 341 -68.03 10.54 17.05
C GLU A 341 -67.63 10.71 18.56
N THR A 342 -66.69 11.63 18.86
CA THR A 342 -66.30 12.17 20.20
C THR A 342 -65.44 11.26 21.12
N GLY A 343 -64.43 11.76 21.85
CA GLY A 343 -63.76 13.08 21.89
C GLY A 343 -62.76 13.19 23.07
N ASN A 344 -61.79 14.13 23.00
CA ASN A 344 -61.03 14.84 24.08
C ASN A 344 -60.75 14.14 25.46
N THR A 345 -59.59 14.26 26.13
CA THR A 345 -58.55 15.31 26.16
C THR A 345 -57.31 14.88 27.01
N GLN A 346 -56.22 15.66 26.92
CA GLN A 346 -55.22 15.96 27.98
C GLN A 346 -54.11 14.96 28.39
N ASP A 347 -52.91 15.26 27.88
CA ASP A 347 -51.63 15.40 28.62
C ASP A 347 -51.71 16.46 29.77
N PRO A 348 -50.74 16.61 30.72
CA PRO A 348 -49.30 16.35 30.55
C PRO A 348 -48.48 15.88 31.80
N GLU A 349 -47.14 15.92 31.63
CA GLU A 349 -46.07 16.09 32.63
C GLU A 349 -45.73 14.95 33.61
N TYR A 350 -44.49 14.43 33.50
CA TYR A 350 -43.61 14.20 34.64
C TYR A 350 -42.14 14.48 34.27
N VAL A 351 -41.42 15.18 35.15
CA VAL A 351 -40.00 15.55 35.05
C VAL A 351 -39.22 14.89 36.19
N GLU A 352 -37.91 14.72 35.98
CA GLU A 352 -36.91 14.09 36.86
C GLU A 352 -36.96 14.52 38.34
N ASN A 353 -36.53 13.62 39.23
CA ASN A 353 -35.31 13.74 40.06
C ASN A 353 -35.14 12.50 40.97
N GLY A 354 -33.91 11.99 41.12
CA GLY A 354 -33.54 11.06 42.21
C GLY A 354 -32.79 11.82 43.32
N PRO A 355 -31.92 11.17 44.12
CA PRO A 355 -31.77 9.74 44.43
C PRO A 355 -31.92 9.47 45.95
N ASP A 356 -31.80 8.21 46.42
CA ASP A 356 -31.28 7.95 47.79
C ASP A 356 -30.69 6.52 47.96
N GLU A 357 -29.93 6.32 49.03
CA GLU A 357 -28.97 5.23 49.25
C GLU A 357 -29.51 3.99 50.00
N THR A 358 -28.77 2.87 49.89
CA THR A 358 -28.48 1.78 50.87
C THR A 358 -28.15 0.49 50.10
N GLY A 359 -27.17 -0.36 50.43
CA GLY A 359 -26.15 -0.32 51.49
C GLY A 359 -25.96 -1.72 52.10
N HIS A 360 -24.84 -2.42 51.84
CA HIS A 360 -24.43 -3.65 52.54
C HIS A 360 -22.89 -3.85 52.49
N GLU A 361 -22.34 -4.52 53.50
CA GLU A 361 -20.94 -4.41 53.92
C GLU A 361 -20.16 -5.75 53.85
N ASN A 362 -18.87 -5.68 53.46
CA ASN A 362 -17.69 -6.38 54.05
C ASN A 362 -17.62 -7.95 54.16
N PRO A 363 -16.45 -8.56 54.53
CA PRO A 363 -15.09 -8.01 54.71
C PRO A 363 -13.90 -8.79 54.04
N ILE A 364 -12.83 -8.05 53.71
CA ILE A 364 -11.42 -8.18 54.16
C ILE A 364 -10.80 -9.59 54.38
N GLU A 365 -9.67 -9.89 53.70
CA GLU A 365 -8.37 -10.12 54.39
C GLU A 365 -7.13 -9.89 53.51
N LYS A 366 -6.03 -9.43 54.14
CA LYS A 366 -4.69 -9.19 53.56
C LYS A 366 -3.72 -10.27 54.04
N SER A 367 -2.63 -10.49 53.29
CA SER A 367 -1.32 -10.71 53.91
C SER A 367 -0.18 -10.11 53.08
N GLU A 368 0.69 -9.37 53.77
CA GLU A 368 1.99 -8.88 53.30
C GLU A 368 3.09 -9.81 53.86
N GLY A 369 4.27 -9.85 53.23
CA GLY A 369 5.39 -10.66 53.71
C GLY A 369 6.67 -10.49 52.89
N GLU A 370 7.47 -9.47 53.22
CA GLU A 370 8.90 -9.42 52.88
C GLU A 370 9.69 -10.46 53.70
N VAL A 371 10.90 -10.81 53.26
CA VAL A 371 12.16 -10.74 54.05
C VAL A 371 13.37 -11.22 53.21
N GLU A 372 14.31 -10.30 53.03
CA GLU A 372 15.79 -10.37 52.97
C GLU A 372 16.60 -11.46 52.21
N GLU A 373 17.80 -11.00 51.85
CA GLU A 373 18.89 -11.67 51.13
C GLU A 373 19.53 -12.85 51.90
N THR A 374 20.23 -13.74 51.18
CA THR A 374 21.61 -14.10 51.55
C THR A 374 22.42 -14.60 50.35
N SER A 375 23.73 -14.46 50.46
CA SER A 375 24.75 -14.72 49.44
C SER A 375 25.08 -16.20 49.22
N SER A 376 25.61 -16.56 48.04
CA SER A 376 27.05 -16.94 47.89
C SER A 376 27.39 -17.49 46.49
N LEU A 377 28.65 -17.24 46.07
CA LEU A 377 29.31 -17.85 44.91
C LEU A 377 29.74 -19.30 45.23
N PRO A 378 30.16 -20.08 44.21
CA PRO A 378 31.62 -20.14 44.01
C PRO A 378 32.06 -19.95 42.55
N GLN A 379 33.28 -19.45 42.40
CA GLN A 379 34.07 -19.62 41.17
C GLN A 379 34.76 -20.99 41.20
N ASP A 380 35.12 -21.52 40.04
CA ASP A 380 36.45 -22.12 39.88
C ASP A 380 36.90 -22.12 38.40
N GLU A 381 38.22 -22.11 38.21
CA GLU A 381 38.90 -22.14 36.91
C GLU A 381 39.32 -23.59 36.51
N ASN A 382 40.06 -23.94 35.45
CA ASN A 382 40.73 -23.26 34.32
C ASN A 382 40.94 -24.36 33.22
N ILE A 383 40.97 -24.13 31.90
CA ILE A 383 42.18 -23.84 31.09
C ILE A 383 41.86 -23.96 29.57
N ALA A 384 42.42 -23.02 28.79
CA ALA A 384 42.87 -23.01 27.37
C ALA A 384 42.43 -24.14 26.37
N THR A 385 42.21 -23.87 25.08
CA THR A 385 43.20 -23.24 24.15
C THR A 385 42.62 -22.59 22.88
N ASP A 386 43.04 -21.34 22.64
CA ASP A 386 43.59 -20.76 21.39
C ASP A 386 43.02 -21.13 20.00
N SER A 387 42.39 -20.15 19.31
CA SER A 387 42.88 -19.65 18.00
C SER A 387 42.13 -18.38 17.54
N GLN A 388 42.78 -17.59 16.69
CA GLN A 388 42.37 -16.26 16.20
C GLN A 388 41.24 -16.40 15.12
N GLU A 389 40.43 -15.39 14.77
CA GLU A 389 40.87 -14.14 14.12
C GLU A 389 39.79 -13.01 14.08
N SER A 390 40.20 -11.78 14.40
CA SER A 390 39.71 -10.48 13.90
C SER A 390 38.22 -10.29 13.49
N THR A 391 37.39 -9.74 14.41
CA THR A 391 36.22 -8.91 14.04
C THR A 391 36.47 -7.43 14.35
N LYS A 392 36.37 -6.56 13.33
CA LYS A 392 36.40 -5.09 13.52
C LYS A 392 34.99 -4.58 13.79
N ASN A 393 34.81 -3.96 14.96
CA ASN A 393 33.60 -3.20 15.29
C ASN A 393 33.38 -2.04 14.30
N LEU A 394 32.15 -1.89 13.80
CA LEU A 394 31.62 -0.61 13.34
C LEU A 394 30.46 -0.17 14.27
N PRO A 395 30.24 1.14 14.47
CA PRO A 395 29.36 1.64 15.52
C PRO A 395 27.87 1.61 15.14
N LYS A 396 27.01 1.33 16.13
CA LYS A 396 25.57 1.55 16.03
C LYS A 396 25.28 3.04 15.82
N ALA A 397 24.72 3.40 14.66
CA ALA A 397 24.16 4.73 14.44
C ALA A 397 22.71 4.77 14.93
N GLY A 398 22.46 5.47 16.03
CA GLY A 398 21.09 5.75 16.47
C GLY A 398 20.44 6.78 15.56
N ILE A 399 19.38 6.40 14.85
CA ILE A 399 18.57 7.31 14.04
C ILE A 399 17.40 7.80 14.90
N LEU A 400 17.32 9.12 15.08
CA LEU A 400 16.19 9.78 15.74
C LEU A 400 14.92 9.63 14.88
N SER A 401 13.91 8.96 15.40
CA SER A 401 12.59 8.90 14.80
C SER A 401 11.88 10.26 14.89
N VAL A 402 11.58 10.86 13.74
CA VAL A 402 10.69 12.02 13.65
C VAL A 402 9.28 11.51 13.42
N SER A 403 8.44 11.57 14.46
CA SER A 403 7.01 11.28 14.35
C SER A 403 6.32 12.32 13.46
N TYR A 404 5.89 11.91 12.27
CA TYR A 404 4.88 12.64 11.52
C TYR A 404 3.50 12.08 11.90
N ARG A 405 2.74 12.83 12.70
CA ARG A 405 1.32 12.56 12.87
C ARG A 405 0.57 12.99 11.60
N SER A 406 -0.10 12.03 10.97
CA SER A 406 -1.07 12.27 9.92
C SER A 406 -2.27 13.05 10.45
N GLY A 407 -2.74 14.03 9.67
CA GLY A 407 -3.93 14.82 9.95
C GLY A 407 -4.85 14.81 8.73
N PHE A 408 -5.57 13.72 8.52
CA PHE A 408 -6.68 13.70 7.56
C PHE A 408 -7.86 14.47 8.15
N ALA A 409 -8.34 15.48 7.41
CA ALA A 409 -9.63 16.12 7.65
C ALA A 409 -10.34 16.31 6.31
N SER A 410 -11.21 15.36 5.97
CA SER A 410 -12.15 15.48 4.88
C SER A 410 -13.29 16.42 5.27
N CYS A 411 -13.67 17.31 4.35
CA CYS A 411 -14.99 17.97 4.38
C CYS A 411 -15.37 18.45 2.98
N PHE A 412 -16.25 17.68 2.33
CA PHE A 412 -17.15 18.22 1.33
C PHE A 412 -18.09 19.23 1.99
N VAL A 413 -18.38 20.36 1.32
CA VAL A 413 -19.68 21.06 1.25
C VAL A 413 -19.47 22.43 0.58
N GLY A 414 -20.42 22.84 -0.28
CA GLY A 414 -20.69 24.28 -0.47
C GLY A 414 -20.39 24.90 -1.83
N CYS A 415 -21.09 24.45 -2.89
CA CYS A 415 -21.44 25.39 -3.96
C CYS A 415 -22.53 26.34 -3.46
N LEU A 416 -22.22 27.63 -3.23
CA LEU A 416 -23.21 28.68 -3.44
C LEU A 416 -22.59 30.03 -3.82
N VAL A 417 -23.17 30.61 -4.86
CA VAL A 417 -22.90 31.95 -5.39
C VAL A 417 -23.20 33.04 -4.36
N LEU A 418 -22.35 34.07 -4.26
CA LEU A 418 -22.86 35.45 -4.15
C LEU A 418 -21.89 36.48 -4.75
N PHE A 419 -22.50 37.54 -5.27
CA PHE A 419 -21.93 38.56 -6.15
C PHE A 419 -21.50 39.81 -5.36
N LEU A 420 -20.66 40.66 -5.98
CA LEU A 420 -20.32 42.04 -5.57
C LEU A 420 -19.44 42.22 -4.30
N ASN A 421 -18.24 42.78 -4.50
CA ASN A 421 -18.17 44.25 -4.46
C ASN A 421 -17.00 44.82 -5.29
N LYS A 422 -17.18 46.03 -5.82
CA LYS A 422 -16.29 46.70 -6.78
C LYS A 422 -15.96 48.11 -6.30
N LYS A 423 -14.78 48.29 -5.70
CA LYS A 423 -14.03 49.54 -5.40
C LYS A 423 -13.01 49.23 -4.29
N SER A 424 -11.90 49.94 -4.10
CA SER A 424 -11.06 50.85 -4.90
C SER A 424 -9.98 51.37 -3.93
N ILE A 425 -8.89 51.98 -4.43
CA ILE A 425 -7.87 52.71 -3.64
C ILE A 425 -6.95 51.73 -2.85
N LYS A 426 -5.62 51.73 -3.00
CA LYS A 426 -4.70 52.73 -3.59
C LYS A 426 -3.52 52.06 -4.30
#